data_AF-A0A285D3X9-F1
#
_entry.id   AF-A0A285D3X9-F1
#
_cell.length_a   1.000
_cell.length_b   1.000
_cell.length_c   1.000
_cell.angle_alpha   90.00
_cell.angle_beta   90.00
_cell.angle_gamma   90.00
#
_symmetry.space_group_name_H-M   'P 1'
#
loop_
_entity.id
_entity.type
_entity.pdbx_description
1 polymer ?
#
loop_
_entity_poly.entity_id
_entity_poly.type
_entity_poly.pdbx_seq_one_letter_code
_entity_poly.pdbx_strand_id
1 'polypeptide(L)'
;MDTKLFQAIISKSGNIPILDEIMIFFSKKARYVYLFILLFLFFKGGNHRETVRNAAISMAAGLFLNRIIKIFYYRPRPFIKQKVGILIPSKLDSSFPSKHTVLAFAISNSLLLRERVLGIILTLFSLLTGFSRIWVGHHYPADIIRSAIIGSGTSLLVEAFFLISKNRNYCLSRDN
;
A
#
# COMPACT_ATOMS: atom_id res chain seq x y z
N MET A 1 6.58 -20.80 9.88
CA MET A 1 5.20 -20.30 10.04
C MET A 1 4.68 -19.63 8.78
N ASP A 2 5.35 -18.57 8.28
CA ASP A 2 4.95 -17.78 7.09
C ASP A 2 4.73 -18.62 5.81
N THR A 3 5.59 -19.61 5.57
CA THR A 3 5.46 -20.55 4.43
C THR A 3 4.24 -21.47 4.55
N LYS A 4 3.92 -21.97 5.75
CA LYS A 4 2.75 -22.85 5.97
C LYS A 4 1.45 -22.07 5.71
N LEU A 5 1.39 -20.83 6.21
CA LEU A 5 0.25 -19.95 5.98
C LEU A 5 0.11 -19.59 4.49
N PHE A 6 1.22 -19.26 3.83
CA PHE A 6 1.23 -19.07 2.38
C PHE A 6 0.70 -20.30 1.63
N GLN A 7 1.17 -21.51 1.97
CA GLN A 7 0.73 -22.75 1.36
C GLN A 7 -0.77 -23.02 1.55
N ALA A 8 -1.30 -22.75 2.74
CA ALA A 8 -2.72 -22.91 3.03
C ALA A 8 -3.62 -21.97 2.22
N ILE A 9 -3.10 -20.80 1.83
CA ILE A 9 -3.82 -19.82 1.00
C ILE A 9 -3.67 -20.19 -0.49
N ILE A 10 -2.44 -20.41 -0.95
CA ILE A 10 -2.15 -20.64 -2.38
C ILE A 10 -2.73 -21.99 -2.86
N SER A 11 -2.95 -22.97 -1.98
CA SER A 11 -3.62 -24.23 -2.35
C SER A 11 -5.08 -24.04 -2.78
N LYS A 12 -5.71 -22.94 -2.36
CA LYS A 12 -7.08 -22.58 -2.77
C LYS A 12 -7.11 -21.73 -4.04
N SER A 13 -6.03 -21.02 -4.32
CA SER A 13 -5.88 -20.20 -5.53
C SER A 13 -5.91 -21.08 -6.78
N GLY A 14 -6.67 -20.67 -7.79
CA GLY A 14 -6.86 -21.44 -9.03
C GLY A 14 -8.01 -22.45 -9.00
N ASN A 15 -8.63 -22.65 -7.83
CA ASN A 15 -9.78 -23.56 -7.66
C ASN A 15 -11.12 -22.81 -7.52
N ILE A 16 -11.10 -21.47 -7.42
CA ILE A 16 -12.31 -20.66 -7.19
C ILE A 16 -12.30 -19.49 -8.19
N PRO A 17 -12.79 -19.69 -9.42
CA PRO A 17 -12.61 -18.75 -10.53
C PRO A 17 -13.05 -17.31 -10.22
N ILE A 18 -14.22 -17.15 -9.59
CA ILE A 18 -14.74 -15.82 -9.26
C ILE A 18 -13.85 -15.09 -8.25
N LEU A 19 -13.31 -15.81 -7.27
CA LEU A 19 -12.39 -15.24 -6.28
C LEU A 19 -11.03 -14.94 -6.92
N ASP A 20 -10.55 -15.81 -7.81
CA ASP A 20 -9.33 -15.60 -8.56
C ASP A 20 -9.40 -14.33 -9.41
N GLU A 21 -10.50 -14.09 -10.14
CA GLU A 21 -10.71 -12.87 -10.92
C GLU A 21 -10.71 -11.61 -10.05
N ILE A 22 -11.42 -11.64 -8.92
CA ILE A 22 -11.45 -10.54 -7.95
C ILE A 22 -10.02 -10.28 -7.44
N MET A 23 -9.28 -11.31 -7.05
CA MET A 23 -7.92 -11.16 -6.54
C MET A 23 -6.95 -10.68 -7.63
N ILE A 24 -7.12 -11.10 -8.88
CA ILE A 24 -6.37 -10.60 -10.03
C ILE A 24 -6.66 -9.10 -10.25
N PHE A 25 -7.93 -8.68 -10.13
CA PHE A 25 -8.32 -7.27 -10.20
C PHE A 25 -7.60 -6.44 -9.14
N PHE A 26 -7.69 -6.83 -7.86
CA PHE A 26 -6.98 -6.13 -6.78
C PHE A 26 -5.46 -6.11 -7.01
N SER A 27 -4.91 -7.19 -7.53
CA SER A 27 -3.46 -7.31 -7.76
C SER A 27 -2.95 -6.47 -8.93
N LYS A 28 -3.74 -6.26 -9.99
CA LYS A 28 -3.31 -5.53 -11.21
C LYS A 28 -3.89 -4.12 -11.33
N LYS A 29 -5.10 -3.89 -10.81
CA LYS A 29 -5.91 -2.69 -11.10
C LYS A 29 -6.14 -1.78 -9.90
N ALA A 30 -5.98 -2.26 -8.65
CA ALA A 30 -6.20 -1.46 -7.44
C ALA A 30 -5.49 -0.08 -7.47
N ARG A 31 -4.26 -0.01 -7.97
CA ARG A 31 -3.49 1.26 -8.09
C ARG A 31 -4.21 2.35 -8.89
N TYR A 32 -5.01 1.98 -9.88
CA TYR A 32 -5.76 2.95 -10.69
C TYR A 32 -6.97 3.50 -9.94
N VAL A 33 -7.55 2.71 -9.03
CA VAL A 33 -8.63 3.18 -8.14
C VAL A 33 -8.10 4.28 -7.21
N TYR A 34 -6.95 4.05 -6.56
CA TYR A 34 -6.32 5.10 -5.73
C TYR A 34 -5.99 6.35 -6.55
N LEU A 35 -5.44 6.18 -7.76
CA LEU A 35 -5.13 7.31 -8.64
C LEU A 35 -6.39 8.11 -9.00
N PHE A 36 -7.48 7.44 -9.39
CA PHE A 36 -8.73 8.09 -9.75
C PHE A 36 -9.32 8.87 -8.56
N ILE A 37 -9.28 8.30 -7.36
CA ILE A 37 -9.76 8.98 -6.15
C ILE A 37 -8.91 10.22 -5.84
N LEU A 38 -7.58 10.12 -5.92
CA LEU A 38 -6.71 11.27 -5.70
C LEU A 38 -6.94 12.38 -6.74
N LEU A 39 -7.15 12.03 -8.01
CA LEU A 39 -7.49 12.99 -9.06
C LEU A 39 -8.86 13.63 -8.80
N PHE A 40 -9.87 12.85 -8.46
CA PHE A 40 -11.19 13.36 -8.10
C PHE A 40 -11.12 14.37 -6.94
N LEU A 41 -10.43 14.01 -5.85
CA LEU A 41 -10.23 14.91 -4.71
C LEU A 41 -9.43 16.16 -5.08
N PHE A 42 -8.45 16.05 -5.99
CA PHE A 42 -7.66 17.17 -6.45
C PHE A 42 -8.52 18.21 -7.18
N PHE A 43 -9.41 17.76 -8.07
CA PHE A 43 -10.34 18.62 -8.80
C PHE A 43 -11.45 19.20 -7.92
N LYS A 44 -11.85 18.50 -6.86
CA LYS A 44 -12.81 19.02 -5.87
C LYS A 44 -12.29 20.28 -5.15
N GLY A 45 -10.96 20.48 -5.08
CA GLY A 45 -10.37 21.71 -4.57
C GLY A 45 -10.47 21.89 -3.05
N GLY A 46 -10.12 23.09 -2.59
CA GLY A 46 -10.11 23.45 -1.16
C GLY A 46 -9.16 22.58 -0.34
N ASN A 47 -9.60 22.18 0.86
CA ASN A 47 -8.81 21.37 1.80
C ASN A 47 -8.41 19.99 1.22
N HIS A 48 -9.13 19.48 0.22
CA HIS A 48 -8.81 18.20 -0.41
C HIS A 48 -7.47 18.24 -1.17
N ARG A 49 -7.03 19.41 -1.67
CA ARG A 49 -5.71 19.53 -2.33
C ARG A 49 -4.57 19.26 -1.36
N GLU A 50 -4.73 19.66 -0.10
CA GLU A 50 -3.77 19.38 0.97
C GLU A 50 -3.73 17.87 1.28
N THR A 51 -4.89 17.23 1.39
CA THR A 51 -5.01 15.78 1.56
C THR A 51 -4.33 15.01 0.43
N VAL A 52 -4.58 15.40 -0.83
CA VAL A 52 -3.95 14.78 -2.00
C VAL A 52 -2.44 14.97 -1.99
N ARG A 53 -1.95 16.16 -1.66
CA ARG A 53 -0.52 16.43 -1.54
C ARG A 53 0.14 15.53 -0.49
N ASN A 54 -0.45 15.46 0.71
CA ASN A 54 0.10 14.63 1.80
C ASN A 54 0.08 13.14 1.42
N ALA A 55 -0.98 12.67 0.76
CA ALA A 55 -1.06 11.29 0.26
C ALA A 55 -0.01 10.99 -0.81
N ALA A 56 0.22 11.94 -1.74
CA ALA A 56 1.24 11.80 -2.78
C ALA A 56 2.65 11.78 -2.19
N ILE A 57 2.96 12.65 -1.22
CA ILE A 57 4.26 12.67 -0.52
C ILE A 57 4.44 11.38 0.29
N SER A 58 3.42 10.92 1.00
CA SER A 58 3.44 9.66 1.76
C SER A 58 3.71 8.46 0.85
N MET A 59 3.01 8.39 -0.29
CA MET A 59 3.25 7.37 -1.31
C MET A 59 4.68 7.44 -1.83
N ALA A 60 5.19 8.63 -2.18
CA ALA A 60 6.54 8.79 -2.69
C ALA A 60 7.60 8.36 -1.66
N ALA A 61 7.46 8.77 -0.41
CA ALA A 61 8.33 8.38 0.69
C ALA A 61 8.28 6.85 0.93
N GLY A 62 7.09 6.25 0.94
CA GLY A 62 6.93 4.80 1.08
C GLY A 62 7.58 4.02 -0.07
N LEU A 63 7.41 4.48 -1.31
CA LEU A 63 8.05 3.87 -2.48
C LEU A 63 9.56 4.04 -2.48
N PHE A 64 10.06 5.17 -1.99
CA PHE A 64 11.48 5.39 -1.80
C PHE A 64 12.06 4.41 -0.76
N LEU A 65 11.44 4.30 0.41
CA LEU A 65 11.82 3.30 1.43
C LEU A 65 11.73 1.87 0.90
N ASN A 66 10.69 1.55 0.12
CA ASN A 66 10.57 0.24 -0.54
C ASN A 66 11.81 -0.06 -1.40
N ARG A 67 12.26 0.93 -2.18
CA ARG A 67 13.43 0.77 -3.05
C ARG A 67 14.71 0.61 -2.24
N ILE A 68 14.92 1.42 -1.21
CA ILE A 68 16.08 1.35 -0.32
C ILE A 68 16.13 -0.02 0.37
N ILE A 69 15.05 -0.47 0.99
CA ILE A 69 15.00 -1.78 1.66
C ILE A 69 15.31 -2.91 0.66
N LYS A 70 14.80 -2.83 -0.57
CA LYS A 70 15.09 -3.85 -1.60
C LYS A 70 16.55 -3.92 -2.04
N ILE A 71 17.32 -2.85 -1.87
CA ILE A 71 18.77 -2.83 -2.16
C ILE A 71 19.52 -3.59 -1.06
N PHE A 72 19.15 -3.41 0.20
CA PHE A 72 19.85 -4.01 1.34
C PHE A 72 19.31 -5.37 1.78
N TYR A 73 18.03 -5.68 1.47
CA TYR A 73 17.36 -6.90 1.91
C TYR A 73 16.66 -7.60 0.73
N TYR A 74 17.27 -8.68 0.27
CA TYR A 74 16.70 -9.55 -0.73
C TYR A 74 15.96 -10.72 -0.08
N ARG A 75 14.67 -10.87 -0.40
CA ARG A 75 13.87 -12.05 -0.04
C ARG A 75 13.33 -12.68 -1.31
N PRO A 76 13.66 -13.93 -1.66
CA PRO A 76 13.12 -14.58 -2.85
C PRO A 76 11.60 -14.74 -2.74
N ARG A 77 10.89 -14.61 -3.87
CA ARG A 77 9.43 -14.73 -3.92
C ARG A 77 8.96 -16.17 -3.65
N PRO A 78 7.74 -16.35 -3.11
CA PRO A 78 7.22 -17.69 -2.80
C PRO A 78 7.28 -18.66 -3.97
N PHE A 79 6.88 -18.23 -5.17
CA PHE A 79 6.85 -19.06 -6.38
C PHE A 79 8.23 -19.49 -6.90
N ILE A 80 9.31 -18.84 -6.45
CA ILE A 80 10.68 -19.23 -6.84
C ILE A 80 11.11 -20.47 -6.03
N LYS A 81 10.76 -20.50 -4.74
CA LYS A 81 11.18 -21.57 -3.82
C LYS A 81 10.17 -22.71 -3.71
N GLN A 82 8.90 -22.41 -3.92
CA GLN A 82 7.81 -23.36 -3.79
C GLN A 82 7.26 -23.54 -5.19
N LYS A 83 7.29 -24.77 -5.73
CA LYS A 83 6.70 -25.12 -7.03
C LYS A 83 5.17 -24.97 -6.95
N VAL A 84 4.69 -23.73 -6.95
CA VAL A 84 3.27 -23.37 -6.84
C VAL A 84 2.80 -22.69 -8.11
N GLY A 85 1.55 -22.96 -8.51
CA GLY A 85 0.90 -22.24 -9.60
C GLY A 85 0.70 -20.77 -9.21
N ILE A 86 1.14 -19.86 -10.08
CA ILE A 86 0.86 -18.42 -9.95
C ILE A 86 -0.26 -18.05 -10.91
N LEU A 87 -1.19 -17.20 -10.45
CA LEU A 87 -2.31 -16.75 -11.28
C LEU A 87 -1.91 -15.68 -12.30
N ILE A 88 -0.85 -14.93 -12.01
CA ILE A 88 -0.34 -13.87 -12.89
C ILE A 88 1.19 -13.89 -12.92
N PRO A 89 1.81 -13.57 -14.06
CA PRO A 89 3.28 -13.49 -14.13
C PRO A 89 3.86 -12.41 -13.21
N SER A 90 5.04 -12.69 -12.65
CA SER A 90 5.80 -11.76 -11.81
C SER A 90 7.24 -11.63 -12.28
N LYS A 91 7.86 -10.50 -11.91
CA LYS A 91 9.32 -10.33 -12.07
C LYS A 91 10.07 -11.14 -11.01
N LEU A 92 11.29 -11.57 -11.34
CA LEU A 92 12.21 -12.28 -10.44
C LEU A 92 12.97 -11.29 -9.53
N ASP A 93 12.26 -10.40 -8.85
CA ASP A 93 12.81 -9.43 -7.90
C ASP A 93 12.47 -9.80 -6.44
N SER A 94 13.02 -9.04 -5.48
CA SER A 94 12.74 -9.27 -4.06
C SER A 94 11.23 -9.21 -3.75
N SER A 95 10.77 -10.15 -2.93
CA SER A 95 9.41 -10.22 -2.40
C SER A 95 9.15 -9.14 -1.34
N PHE A 96 10.16 -8.78 -0.53
CA PHE A 96 9.98 -7.77 0.51
C PHE A 96 10.64 -6.44 0.12
N PRO A 97 9.99 -5.28 0.38
CA PRO A 97 8.58 -5.10 0.71
C PRO A 97 7.69 -5.12 -0.54
N SER A 98 6.39 -5.35 -0.35
CA SER A 98 5.37 -5.28 -1.42
C SER A 98 5.11 -3.83 -1.83
N LYS A 99 5.49 -3.47 -3.05
CA LYS A 99 5.23 -2.13 -3.63
C LYS A 99 3.73 -1.77 -3.62
N HIS A 100 2.86 -2.72 -3.97
CA HIS A 100 1.41 -2.50 -4.04
C HIS A 100 0.84 -2.20 -2.65
N THR A 101 1.28 -2.97 -1.64
CA THR A 101 0.83 -2.80 -0.26
C THR A 101 1.34 -1.50 0.34
N VAL A 102 2.63 -1.17 0.16
CA VAL A 102 3.19 0.09 0.66
C VAL A 102 2.44 1.30 0.09
N LEU A 103 2.23 1.33 -1.23
CA LEU A 103 1.49 2.41 -1.89
C LEU A 103 0.06 2.50 -1.38
N ALA A 104 -0.65 1.37 -1.33
CA ALA A 104 -2.05 1.31 -0.91
C ALA A 104 -2.22 1.87 0.51
N PHE A 105 -1.43 1.39 1.48
CA PHE A 105 -1.51 1.84 2.87
C PHE A 105 -1.01 3.28 3.07
N ALA A 106 0.01 3.73 2.33
CA ALA A 106 0.46 5.12 2.41
C ALA A 106 -0.63 6.11 1.96
N ILE A 107 -1.36 5.79 0.89
CA ILE A 107 -2.46 6.62 0.41
C ILE A 107 -3.67 6.50 1.35
N SER A 108 -4.12 5.28 1.66
CA SER A 108 -5.36 5.08 2.43
C SER A 108 -5.27 5.69 3.82
N ASN A 109 -4.13 5.55 4.50
CA ASN A 109 -3.95 6.11 5.83
C ASN A 109 -3.79 7.63 5.80
N SER A 110 -3.20 8.20 4.74
CA SER A 110 -3.14 9.65 4.61
C SER A 110 -4.53 10.25 4.43
N LEU A 111 -5.42 9.55 3.72
CA LEU A 111 -6.83 9.91 3.62
C LEU A 111 -7.57 9.63 4.94
N LEU A 112 -7.23 8.57 5.68
CA LEU A 112 -7.86 8.26 6.97
C LEU A 112 -7.69 9.37 8.01
N LEU A 113 -6.54 10.05 8.00
CA LEU A 113 -6.23 11.13 8.93
C LEU A 113 -7.02 12.43 8.65
N ARG A 114 -7.60 12.58 7.46
CA ARG A 114 -8.22 13.84 6.98
C ARG A 114 -9.66 13.69 6.50
N GLU A 115 -9.96 12.55 5.88
CA GLU A 115 -11.23 12.16 5.28
C GLU A 115 -11.65 10.79 5.84
N ARG A 116 -12.05 10.77 7.12
CA ARG A 116 -12.18 9.54 7.93
C ARG A 116 -12.97 8.42 7.25
N VAL A 117 -14.16 8.71 6.70
CA VAL A 117 -15.01 7.71 6.04
C VAL A 117 -14.33 7.13 4.80
N LEU A 118 -13.83 7.99 3.91
CA LEU A 118 -13.15 7.56 2.70
C LEU A 118 -11.86 6.80 3.00
N GLY A 119 -11.10 7.24 4.00
CA GLY A 119 -9.90 6.56 4.45
C GLY A 119 -10.16 5.19 5.05
N ILE A 120 -11.26 4.99 5.79
CA ILE A 120 -11.66 3.64 6.28
C ILE A 120 -11.93 2.72 5.09
N ILE A 121 -12.75 3.18 4.13
CA ILE A 121 -13.08 2.41 2.92
C ILE A 121 -11.79 2.03 2.17
N LEU A 122 -10.89 2.99 1.98
CA LEU A 122 -9.63 2.73 1.28
C LEU A 122 -8.65 1.87 2.07
N THR A 123 -8.71 1.89 3.39
CA THR A 123 -7.87 1.01 4.22
C THR A 123 -8.34 -0.44 4.10
N LEU A 124 -9.67 -0.67 4.07
CA LEU A 124 -10.24 -1.99 3.74
C LEU A 124 -9.84 -2.43 2.33
N PHE A 125 -9.87 -1.50 1.36
CA PHE A 125 -9.40 -1.76 0.00
C PHE A 125 -7.89 -2.07 -0.05
N SER A 126 -7.07 -1.45 0.82
CA SER A 126 -5.64 -1.72 0.99
C SER A 126 -5.37 -3.10 1.57
N LEU A 127 -6.20 -3.56 2.51
CA LEU A 127 -6.16 -4.92 3.05
C LEU A 127 -6.42 -5.95 1.96
N LEU A 128 -7.46 -5.76 1.15
CA LEU A 128 -7.76 -6.61 -0.01
C LEU A 128 -6.63 -6.58 -1.05
N THR A 129 -6.10 -5.40 -1.33
CA THR A 129 -4.93 -5.24 -2.20
C THR A 129 -3.75 -6.06 -1.69
N GLY A 130 -3.42 -5.97 -0.39
CA GLY A 130 -2.36 -6.75 0.23
C GLY A 130 -2.62 -8.25 0.19
N PHE A 131 -3.81 -8.69 0.57
CA PHE A 131 -4.20 -10.10 0.56
C PHE A 131 -4.13 -10.71 -0.84
N SER A 132 -4.60 -9.98 -1.86
CA SER A 132 -4.53 -10.44 -3.26
C SER A 132 -3.11 -10.78 -3.71
N ARG A 133 -2.08 -10.11 -3.15
CA ARG A 133 -0.67 -10.38 -3.46
C ARG A 133 -0.18 -11.72 -2.90
N ILE A 134 -0.78 -12.19 -1.82
CA ILE A 134 -0.55 -13.53 -1.27
C ILE A 134 -1.29 -14.54 -2.14
N TRP A 135 -2.56 -14.26 -2.44
CA TRP A 135 -3.43 -15.12 -3.24
C TRP A 135 -2.82 -15.43 -4.62
N VAL A 136 -2.32 -14.41 -5.33
CA VAL A 136 -1.69 -14.63 -6.65
C VAL A 136 -0.28 -15.25 -6.58
N GLY A 137 0.23 -15.57 -5.38
CA GLY A 137 1.51 -16.27 -5.20
C GLY A 137 2.75 -15.38 -5.14
N HIS A 138 2.60 -14.05 -5.08
CA HIS A 138 3.72 -13.12 -5.25
C HIS A 138 4.48 -12.78 -3.95
N HIS A 139 3.80 -12.84 -2.80
CA HIS A 139 4.31 -12.37 -1.53
C HIS A 139 3.90 -13.28 -0.38
N TYR A 140 4.74 -13.35 0.65
CA TYR A 140 4.37 -14.03 1.88
C TYR A 140 3.47 -13.14 2.76
N PRO A 141 2.63 -13.73 3.63
CA PRO A 141 1.84 -12.98 4.61
C PRO A 141 2.65 -11.96 5.43
N ALA A 142 3.82 -12.33 5.94
CA ALA A 142 4.67 -11.42 6.70
C ALA A 142 5.18 -10.23 5.86
N ASP A 143 5.40 -10.42 4.55
CA ASP A 143 5.80 -9.32 3.68
C ASP A 143 4.70 -8.27 3.59
N ILE A 144 3.44 -8.71 3.51
CA ILE A 144 2.27 -7.82 3.41
C ILE A 144 2.07 -7.05 4.71
N ILE A 145 2.10 -7.73 5.86
CA ILE A 145 1.93 -7.07 7.17
C ILE A 145 3.00 -5.99 7.37
N ARG A 146 4.28 -6.33 7.17
CA ARG A 146 5.39 -5.38 7.33
C ARG A 146 5.32 -4.24 6.31
N SER A 147 4.87 -4.52 5.08
CA SER A 147 4.66 -3.48 4.05
C SER A 147 3.52 -2.53 4.41
N ALA A 148 2.44 -3.03 5.01
CA ALA A 148 1.34 -2.22 5.51
C ALA A 148 1.80 -1.29 6.65
N ILE A 149 2.65 -1.79 7.55
CA ILE A 149 3.27 -0.98 8.61
C ILE A 149 4.14 0.12 8.00
N ILE A 150 5.00 -0.20 7.02
CA ILE A 150 5.84 0.81 6.35
C ILE A 150 4.99 1.89 5.70
N GLY A 151 3.99 1.51 4.88
CA GLY A 151 3.10 2.46 4.22
C GLY A 151 2.36 3.36 5.22
N SER A 152 1.76 2.75 6.24
CA SER A 152 1.05 3.47 7.31
C SER A 152 1.98 4.43 8.07
N GLY A 153 3.19 3.98 8.41
CA GLY A 153 4.20 4.79 9.09
C GLY A 153 4.61 6.01 8.28
N THR A 154 4.81 5.87 6.96
CA THR A 154 5.11 7.03 6.11
C THR A 154 4.00 8.07 6.09
N SER A 155 2.73 7.63 6.09
CA SER A 155 1.61 8.56 6.20
C SER A 155 1.58 9.31 7.52
N LEU A 156 1.83 8.63 8.64
CA LEU A 156 1.87 9.25 9.96
C LEU A 156 3.01 10.27 10.08
N LEU A 157 4.20 9.92 9.57
CA LEU A 157 5.37 10.81 9.60
C LEU A 157 5.13 12.08 8.76
N VAL A 158 4.57 11.94 7.56
CA VAL A 158 4.26 13.10 6.70
C VAL A 158 3.20 13.99 7.34
N GLU A 159 2.15 13.41 7.93
CA GLU A 159 1.13 14.19 8.62
C GLU A 159 1.70 14.91 9.84
N ALA A 160 2.52 14.24 10.67
CA ALA A 160 3.18 14.85 11.81
C ALA A 160 4.08 16.02 11.40
N PHE A 161 4.91 15.84 10.36
CA PHE A 161 5.77 16.90 9.83
C PHE A 161 4.95 18.11 9.34
N PHE A 162 3.83 17.85 8.66
CA PHE A 162 2.95 18.90 8.17
C PHE A 162 2.31 19.69 9.33
N LEU A 163 1.79 19.01 10.35
CA LEU A 163 1.18 19.66 11.52
C LEU A 163 2.18 20.52 12.30
N ILE A 164 3.40 20.01 12.49
CA ILE A 164 4.49 20.76 13.15
C ILE A 164 4.84 22.01 12.35
N SER A 165 4.96 21.89 11.02
CA SER A 165 5.29 23.01 10.14
C SER A 165 4.21 24.09 10.15
N LYS A 166 2.93 23.69 10.18
CA LYS A 166 1.79 24.61 10.22
C LYS A 166 1.74 25.39 11.54
N ASN A 167 1.93 24.72 12.68
CA ASN A 167 1.96 25.36 13.99
C ASN A 167 3.11 26.37 14.10
N ARG A 168 4.30 26.03 13.61
CA ARG A 168 5.45 26.94 13.61
C ARG A 168 5.17 28.23 12.83
N ASN A 169 4.57 28.12 11.64
CA ASN A 169 4.25 29.28 10.82
C ASN A 169 3.18 30.18 11.47
N TYR A 170 2.21 29.58 12.17
CA TYR A 170 1.18 30.33 12.89
C TYR A 170 1.76 31.18 14.03
N CYS A 171 2.69 30.64 14.83
CA CYS A 171 3.40 31.40 15.86
C CYS A 171 4.18 32.58 15.27
N LEU A 172 4.96 32.35 14.20
CA LEU A 172 5.74 33.40 13.54
C LEU A 172 4.87 34.51 12.92
N SER A 173 3.65 34.20 12.47
CA SER A 173 2.71 35.21 11.97
C SER A 173 2.02 36.03 13.05
N ARG A 174 2.03 35.57 14.30
CA ARG A 174 1.41 36.26 15.44
C ARG A 174 2.37 37.24 16.11
N ASP A 175 3.68 36.99 16.00
CA ASP A 175 4.72 37.81 16.62
C ASP A 175 5.22 38.96 15.71
N ASN A 176 4.67 39.10 14.49
CA ASN A 176 4.86 40.22 13.56
C ASN A 176 3.58 41.07 13.49
#